data_AF-A0A2M7N993-F1
#
_entry.id   AF-A0A2M7N993-F1
#
_cell.length_a   1.000
_cell.length_b   1.000
_cell.length_c   1.000
_cell.angle_alpha   90.00
_cell.angle_beta   90.00
_cell.angle_gamma   90.00
#
_symmetry.space_group_name_H-M   'P 1'
#
loop_
_entity.id
_entity.type
_entity.pdbx_description
1 polymer ?
#
loop_
_entity_poly.entity_id
_entity_poly.type
_entity_poly.pdbx_seq_one_letter_code
_entity_poly.pdbx_strand_id
1 'polypeptide(L)'
;MNPKLINKIKSVLPLTLIEKIKNFTLPGFDKQPLYEVGKFFIHSLNNGALTVRASSIAYNLFLAIFPALIFFFSLIAYIPVDNLAQELLKVLKDIMPTNAYLSIRSTIIDTIVHKRTGLLSFGFIAALYFATNGINSLIAAFNASQSVTERRNMLQRRGISILLVILLSLLLTLAIGSLIFSQKTFTYLILHEIIK
;
A
#
# COMPACT_ATOMS: atom_id res chain seq x y z
N MET A 1 -31.22 8.43 11.22
CA MET A 1 -30.97 7.30 10.29
C MET A 1 -32.00 7.35 9.17
N ASN A 2 -31.59 7.31 7.89
CA ASN A 2 -32.54 7.35 6.78
C ASN A 2 -33.46 6.10 6.85
N PRO A 3 -34.79 6.23 6.95
CA PRO A 3 -35.70 5.10 7.10
C PRO A 3 -35.62 4.10 5.93
N LYS A 4 -35.20 4.55 4.74
CA LYS A 4 -34.99 3.68 3.57
C LYS A 4 -33.88 2.64 3.77
N LEU A 5 -32.83 2.98 4.52
CA LEU A 5 -31.68 2.10 4.75
C LEU A 5 -32.02 0.98 5.75
N ILE A 6 -32.81 1.29 6.77
CA ILE A 6 -33.27 0.31 7.77
C ILE A 6 -34.12 -0.76 7.10
N ASN A 7 -35.04 -0.33 6.22
CA ASN A 7 -35.92 -1.24 5.50
C ASN A 7 -35.15 -2.10 4.51
N LYS A 8 -34.10 -1.57 3.87
CA LYS A 8 -33.23 -2.35 2.97
C LYS A 8 -32.36 -3.37 3.70
N ILE A 9 -31.91 -3.07 4.92
CA ILE A 9 -31.16 -4.03 5.76
C ILE A 9 -32.09 -5.15 6.24
N LYS A 10 -33.30 -4.82 6.70
CA LYS A 10 -34.32 -5.80 7.10
C LYS A 10 -34.82 -6.69 5.94
N SER A 11 -34.73 -6.21 4.70
CA SER A 11 -35.14 -7.01 3.53
C SER A 11 -34.07 -7.98 3.03
N VAL A 12 -32.80 -7.80 3.42
CA VAL A 12 -31.67 -8.63 2.96
C VAL A 12 -31.21 -9.61 4.05
N LEU A 13 -31.38 -9.27 5.33
CA LEU A 13 -30.98 -10.10 6.46
C LEU A 13 -32.21 -10.70 7.17
N PRO A 14 -32.23 -12.02 7.46
CA PRO A 14 -33.31 -12.63 8.22
C PRO A 14 -33.39 -12.05 9.64
N LEU A 15 -34.61 -11.84 10.13
CA LEU A 15 -34.88 -11.17 11.41
C LEU A 15 -34.20 -11.87 12.61
N THR A 16 -34.08 -13.19 12.57
CA THR A 16 -33.39 -14.01 13.58
C THR A 16 -31.90 -13.71 13.68
N LEU A 17 -31.25 -13.37 12.57
CA LEU A 17 -29.83 -13.00 12.54
C LEU A 17 -29.64 -11.60 13.15
N ILE A 18 -30.55 -10.67 12.88
CA ILE A 18 -30.50 -9.31 13.40
C ILE A 18 -30.61 -9.31 14.93
N GLU A 19 -31.49 -10.14 15.49
CA GLU A 19 -31.62 -10.28 16.95
C GLU A 19 -30.37 -10.88 17.58
N LYS A 20 -29.78 -11.90 16.95
CA LYS A 20 -28.54 -12.51 17.43
C LYS A 20 -27.37 -11.52 17.43
N ILE A 21 -27.25 -10.70 16.38
CA ILE A 21 -26.18 -9.68 16.22
C ILE A 21 -26.36 -8.48 17.17
N LYS A 22 -27.59 -8.20 17.62
CA LYS A 22 -27.87 -7.14 18.62
C LYS A 22 -27.42 -7.50 20.03
N ASN A 23 -27.31 -8.79 20.34
CA ASN A 23 -26.92 -9.26 21.67
C ASN A 23 -25.49 -9.83 21.69
N PHE A 24 -24.90 -10.07 20.51
CA PHE A 24 -23.54 -10.59 20.39
C PHE A 24 -22.52 -9.44 20.41
N THR A 25 -21.67 -9.45 21.43
CA THR A 25 -20.53 -8.55 21.57
C THR A 25 -19.24 -9.32 21.31
N LEU A 26 -18.37 -8.78 20.46
CA LEU A 26 -17.05 -9.36 20.23
C LEU A 26 -16.09 -8.88 21.33
N PRO A 27 -15.20 -9.74 21.87
CA PRO A 27 -14.10 -9.27 22.71
C PRO A 27 -13.26 -8.24 21.94
N GLY A 28 -13.11 -7.03 22.50
CA GLY A 28 -12.41 -5.89 21.89
C GLY A 28 -13.28 -4.74 21.39
N PHE A 29 -14.62 -4.86 21.39
CA PHE A 29 -15.54 -3.79 20.97
C PHE A 29 -16.14 -2.96 22.12
N ASP A 30 -15.44 -2.83 23.24
CA ASP A 30 -15.91 -2.06 24.42
C ASP A 30 -17.36 -2.40 24.85
N LYS A 31 -17.75 -3.67 24.68
CA LYS A 31 -19.11 -4.19 24.94
C LYS A 31 -20.22 -3.61 24.05
N GLN A 32 -19.87 -2.99 22.93
CA GLN A 32 -20.83 -2.54 21.92
C GLN A 32 -21.32 -3.74 21.06
N PRO A 33 -22.63 -3.90 20.84
CA PRO A 33 -23.16 -4.90 19.92
C PRO A 33 -22.65 -4.72 18.49
N LEU A 34 -22.41 -5.83 17.77
CA LEU A 34 -22.03 -5.77 16.35
C LEU A 34 -23.03 -4.96 15.50
N TYR A 35 -24.31 -4.99 15.87
CA TYR A 35 -25.34 -4.24 15.18
C TYR A 35 -25.08 -2.72 15.22
N GLU A 36 -24.67 -2.17 16.36
CA GLU A 36 -24.39 -0.75 16.50
C GLU A 36 -23.08 -0.37 15.78
N VAL A 37 -22.05 -1.24 15.82
CA VAL A 37 -20.81 -1.03 15.05
C VAL A 37 -21.09 -1.02 13.54
N GLY A 38 -21.84 -2.00 13.03
CA GLY A 38 -22.22 -2.06 11.62
C GLY A 38 -23.07 -0.88 11.17
N LYS A 39 -24.01 -0.45 12.01
CA LYS A 39 -24.84 0.74 11.77
C LYS A 39 -24.01 2.03 11.76
N PHE A 40 -23.09 2.18 12.71
CA PHE A 40 -22.14 3.30 12.72
C PHE A 40 -21.26 3.32 11.47
N PHE A 41 -20.77 2.16 11.04
CA PHE A 41 -19.94 2.02 9.83
C PHE A 41 -20.71 2.45 8.58
N ILE A 42 -21.92 1.93 8.36
CA ILE A 42 -22.77 2.31 7.22
C ILE A 42 -23.14 3.80 7.28
N HIS A 43 -23.42 4.33 8.47
CA HIS A 43 -23.72 5.75 8.64
C HIS A 43 -22.51 6.63 8.27
N SER A 44 -21.32 6.26 8.74
CA SER A 44 -20.07 6.98 8.47
C SER A 44 -19.63 6.90 7.00
N LEU A 45 -19.95 5.81 6.30
CA LEU A 45 -19.80 5.70 4.85
C LEU A 45 -20.75 6.64 4.10
N ASN A 46 -22.04 6.66 4.48
CA ASN A 46 -23.04 7.52 3.85
C ASN A 46 -22.81 9.01 4.11
N ASN A 47 -22.27 9.37 5.28
CA ASN A 47 -21.93 10.75 5.61
C ASN A 47 -20.67 11.23 4.87
N GLY A 48 -20.01 10.38 4.07
CA GLY A 48 -18.87 10.73 3.21
C GLY A 48 -17.56 10.96 3.94
N ALA A 49 -17.54 11.14 5.27
CA ALA A 49 -16.33 11.42 6.03
C ALA A 49 -15.26 10.32 5.91
N LEU A 50 -15.66 9.05 5.97
CA LEU A 50 -14.75 7.92 5.76
C LEU A 50 -14.29 7.83 4.30
N THR A 51 -15.22 7.99 3.35
CA THR A 51 -14.95 7.92 1.92
C THR A 51 -13.96 8.99 1.49
N VAL A 52 -14.12 10.24 1.93
CA VAL A 52 -13.21 11.35 1.60
C VAL A 52 -11.80 11.09 2.15
N ARG A 53 -11.68 10.60 3.40
CA ARG A 53 -10.39 10.25 3.99
C ARG A 53 -9.71 9.11 3.25
N ALA A 54 -10.45 8.05 2.94
CA ALA A 54 -9.94 6.90 2.18
C ALA A 54 -9.48 7.31 0.78
N SER A 55 -10.28 8.11 0.06
CA SER A 55 -9.93 8.64 -1.25
C SER A 55 -8.68 9.52 -1.20
N SER A 56 -8.51 10.34 -0.17
CA SER A 56 -7.31 11.16 0.02
C SER A 56 -6.04 10.30 0.21
N ILE A 57 -6.13 9.24 1.02
CA ILE A 57 -5.03 8.30 1.21
C ILE A 57 -4.69 7.60 -0.11
N ALA A 58 -5.71 7.05 -0.79
CA ALA A 58 -5.55 6.33 -2.05
C ALA A 58 -4.95 7.22 -3.15
N TYR A 59 -5.41 8.47 -3.28
CA TYR A 59 -4.89 9.42 -4.26
C TYR A 59 -3.40 9.73 -4.04
N ASN A 60 -3.00 10.00 -2.79
CA ASN A 60 -1.59 10.29 -2.48
C ASN A 60 -0.68 9.07 -2.74
N LEU A 61 -1.13 7.86 -2.37
CA LEU A 61 -0.38 6.64 -2.64
C LEU A 61 -0.32 6.32 -4.14
N PHE A 62 -1.41 6.55 -4.87
CA PHE A 62 -1.45 6.38 -6.33
C PHE A 62 -0.46 7.31 -7.04
N LEU A 63 -0.40 8.58 -6.65
CA LEU A 63 0.59 9.52 -7.17
C LEU A 63 2.03 9.09 -6.86
N ALA A 64 2.27 8.42 -5.74
CA ALA A 64 3.60 7.92 -5.38
C ALA A 64 4.07 6.77 -6.28
N ILE A 65 3.16 6.03 -6.92
CA ILE A 65 3.50 4.87 -7.78
C ILE A 65 4.36 5.33 -8.96
N PHE A 66 4.00 6.41 -9.65
CA PHE A 66 4.73 6.81 -10.86
C PHE A 66 6.20 7.19 -10.58
N PRO A 67 6.51 8.08 -9.62
CA PRO A 67 7.90 8.36 -9.27
C PRO A 67 8.63 7.15 -8.70
N ALA A 68 7.94 6.28 -7.95
CA ALA A 68 8.54 5.05 -7.43
C ALA A 68 8.95 4.10 -8.56
N LEU A 69 8.12 3.93 -9.59
CA LEU A 69 8.46 3.12 -10.76
C LEU A 69 9.67 3.70 -11.51
N ILE A 70 9.74 5.02 -11.69
CA ILE A 70 10.90 5.69 -12.31
C ILE A 70 12.16 5.41 -11.48
N PHE A 71 12.07 5.56 -10.16
CA PHE A 71 13.17 5.25 -9.23
C PHE A 71 13.61 3.79 -9.35
N PHE A 72 12.69 2.83 -9.28
CA PHE A 72 13.03 1.42 -9.35
C PHE A 72 13.61 1.01 -10.71
N PHE A 73 13.03 1.46 -11.82
CA PHE A 73 13.58 1.15 -13.16
C PHE A 73 14.94 1.77 -13.39
N SER A 74 15.16 3.01 -12.94
CA SER A 74 16.49 3.63 -13.02
C SER A 74 17.51 3.00 -12.07
N LEU A 75 17.08 2.46 -10.93
CA LEU A 75 17.95 1.78 -9.96
C LEU A 75 18.55 0.49 -10.55
N ILE A 76 17.80 -0.23 -11.40
CA ILE A 76 18.27 -1.47 -12.03
C ILE A 76 19.55 -1.23 -12.83
N ALA A 77 19.69 -0.08 -13.50
CA ALA A 77 20.89 0.28 -14.25
C ALA A 77 22.16 0.32 -13.38
N TYR A 78 22.02 0.47 -12.06
CA TYR A 78 23.13 0.54 -11.09
C TYR A 78 23.40 -0.79 -10.37
N ILE A 79 22.51 -1.78 -10.51
CA ILE A 79 22.65 -3.08 -9.85
C ILE A 79 23.45 -4.02 -10.77
N PRO A 80 24.63 -4.50 -10.36
CA PRO A 80 25.46 -5.39 -11.18
C PRO A 80 24.94 -6.84 -11.07
N VAL A 81 23.76 -7.10 -11.62
CA VAL A 81 23.17 -8.45 -11.70
C VAL A 81 22.90 -8.78 -13.15
N ASP A 82 23.54 -9.84 -13.63
CA ASP A 82 23.38 -10.31 -15.00
C ASP A 82 21.92 -10.69 -15.26
N ASN A 83 21.42 -10.32 -16.44
CA ASN A 83 20.08 -10.64 -16.93
C ASN A 83 18.88 -10.07 -16.14
N LEU A 84 19.10 -9.22 -15.12
CA LEU A 84 18.01 -8.65 -14.31
C LEU A 84 16.98 -7.87 -15.15
N ALA A 85 17.44 -7.14 -16.16
CA ALA A 85 16.58 -6.40 -17.08
C ALA A 85 15.68 -7.32 -17.91
N GLN A 86 16.23 -8.43 -18.40
CA GLN A 86 15.54 -9.42 -19.21
C GLN A 86 14.50 -10.16 -18.38
N GLU A 87 14.82 -10.54 -17.14
CA GLU A 87 13.88 -11.15 -16.21
C GLU A 87 12.71 -10.23 -15.90
N LEU A 88 12.99 -8.95 -15.59
CA LEU A 88 11.92 -7.95 -15.38
C LEU A 88 11.02 -7.82 -16.61
N LEU A 89 11.59 -7.71 -17.81
CA LEU A 89 10.82 -7.58 -19.04
C LEU A 89 9.96 -8.82 -19.32
N LYS A 90 10.42 -10.01 -18.92
CA LYS A 90 9.65 -11.25 -19.02
C LYS A 90 8.44 -11.21 -18.08
N VAL A 91 8.65 -10.86 -16.81
CA VAL A 91 7.55 -10.70 -15.83
C VAL A 91 6.53 -9.67 -16.30
N LEU A 92 6.99 -8.52 -16.81
CA LEU A 92 6.10 -7.48 -17.34
C LEU A 92 5.29 -7.97 -18.55
N LYS A 93 5.91 -8.78 -19.44
CA LYS A 93 5.21 -9.37 -20.58
C LYS A 93 4.12 -10.35 -20.16
N ASP A 94 4.34 -11.09 -19.07
CA ASP A 94 3.40 -12.11 -18.59
C ASP A 94 2.19 -11.50 -17.86
N ILE A 95 2.37 -10.35 -17.17
CA ILE A 95 1.29 -9.69 -16.42
C ILE A 95 0.51 -8.64 -17.21
N MET A 96 1.06 -8.12 -18.32
CA MET A 96 0.46 -7.03 -19.08
C MET A 96 -0.17 -7.53 -20.38
N PRO A 97 -1.28 -6.91 -20.83
CA PRO A 97 -1.78 -7.11 -22.19
C PRO A 97 -0.71 -6.74 -23.23
N THR A 98 -0.63 -7.51 -24.31
CA THR A 98 0.41 -7.38 -25.35
C THR A 98 0.57 -5.95 -25.86
N ASN A 99 -0.54 -5.25 -26.14
CA ASN A 99 -0.50 -3.88 -26.65
C ASN A 99 0.13 -2.90 -25.66
N ALA A 100 -0.21 -3.01 -24.37
CA ALA A 100 0.34 -2.16 -23.33
C ALA A 100 1.85 -2.41 -23.15
N TYR A 101 2.27 -3.67 -23.17
CA TYR A 101 3.69 -4.05 -23.10
C TYR A 101 4.49 -3.47 -24.27
N LEU A 102 4.00 -3.63 -25.50
CA LEU A 102 4.68 -3.11 -26.69
C LEU A 102 4.83 -1.58 -26.67
N SER A 103 3.86 -0.86 -26.10
CA SER A 103 3.92 0.61 -25.99
C SER A 103 5.00 1.11 -25.04
N ILE A 104 5.30 0.38 -23.95
CA ILE A 104 6.22 0.87 -22.90
C ILE A 104 7.59 0.18 -22.89
N ARG A 105 7.72 -0.98 -23.56
CA ARG A 105 8.94 -1.80 -23.54
C ARG A 105 10.19 -1.02 -23.94
N SER A 106 10.13 -0.23 -25.01
CA SER A 106 11.28 0.55 -25.48
C SER A 106 11.73 1.59 -24.45
N THR A 107 10.79 2.29 -23.82
CA THR A 107 11.05 3.27 -22.76
C THR A 107 11.67 2.62 -21.53
N ILE A 108 11.18 1.45 -21.12
CA ILE A 108 11.72 0.70 -19.98
C ILE A 108 13.15 0.24 -20.29
N ILE A 109 13.39 -0.34 -21.47
CA ILE A 109 14.74 -0.76 -21.89
C ILE A 109 15.69 0.43 -21.90
N ASP A 110 15.30 1.56 -22.49
CA ASP A 110 16.14 2.76 -22.53
C ASP A 110 16.51 3.27 -21.13
N THR A 111 15.54 3.23 -20.20
CA THR A 111 15.74 3.65 -18.81
C THR A 111 16.66 2.72 -18.03
N ILE A 112 16.61 1.42 -18.30
CA ILE A 112 17.42 0.41 -17.60
C ILE A 112 18.83 0.32 -18.19
N VAL A 113 18.99 0.48 -19.50
CA VAL A 113 20.30 0.37 -20.18
C VAL A 113 21.14 1.63 -19.95
N HIS A 114 20.52 2.81 -19.98
CA HIS A 114 21.24 4.07 -19.82
C HIS A 114 21.17 4.59 -18.37
N LYS A 115 22.33 4.66 -17.71
CA LYS A 115 22.46 5.22 -16.36
C LYS A 115 22.13 6.72 -16.37
N ARG A 116 20.90 7.06 -15.97
CA ARG A 116 20.43 8.46 -15.85
C ARG A 116 20.29 8.83 -14.37
N THR A 117 21.38 9.32 -13.77
CA THR A 117 21.41 9.69 -12.34
C THR A 117 20.34 10.73 -11.98
N GLY A 118 20.02 11.64 -12.92
CA GLY A 118 18.95 12.62 -12.72
C GLY A 118 17.56 11.99 -12.59
N LEU A 119 17.26 10.92 -13.32
CA LEU A 119 15.98 10.19 -13.17
C LEU A 119 15.92 9.43 -11.84
N LEU A 120 17.04 8.84 -11.43
CA LEU A 120 17.13 8.11 -10.16
C LEU A 120 16.88 9.05 -8.97
N SER A 121 17.59 10.18 -8.89
CA SER A 121 17.46 11.12 -7.78
C SER A 121 16.10 11.82 -7.78
N PHE A 122 15.61 12.24 -8.95
CA PHE A 122 14.29 12.84 -9.08
C PHE A 122 13.18 11.86 -8.68
N GLY A 123 13.23 10.63 -9.21
CA GLY A 123 12.29 9.57 -8.88
C GLY A 123 12.29 9.29 -7.38
N PHE A 124 13.47 9.19 -6.76
CA PHE A 124 13.61 8.96 -5.32
C PHE A 124 12.97 10.09 -4.49
N ILE A 125 13.32 11.35 -4.77
CA ILE A 125 12.81 12.51 -4.02
C ILE A 125 11.31 12.65 -4.20
N ALA A 126 10.80 12.52 -5.43
CA ALA A 126 9.38 12.61 -5.72
C ALA A 126 8.61 11.44 -5.08
N ALA A 127 9.11 10.21 -5.16
CA ALA A 127 8.50 9.06 -4.50
C ALA A 127 8.43 9.26 -2.98
N LEU A 128 9.53 9.70 -2.36
CA LEU A 128 9.58 10.00 -0.94
C LEU A 128 8.57 11.09 -0.56
N TYR A 129 8.46 12.15 -1.36
CA TYR A 129 7.52 13.25 -1.12
C TYR A 129 6.06 12.76 -1.15
N PHE A 130 5.65 12.06 -2.21
CA PHE A 130 4.26 11.58 -2.34
C PHE A 130 3.94 10.47 -1.32
N ALA A 131 4.87 9.55 -1.06
CA ALA A 131 4.72 8.54 -0.02
C ALA A 131 4.56 9.18 1.37
N THR A 132 5.36 10.20 1.68
CA THR A 132 5.24 10.97 2.93
C THR A 132 3.85 11.61 3.04
N ASN A 133 3.33 12.17 1.95
CA ASN A 133 1.98 12.74 1.94
C ASN A 133 0.90 11.66 2.16
N GLY A 134 1.06 10.47 1.57
CA GLY A 134 0.17 9.33 1.80
C GLY A 134 0.11 8.90 3.26
N ILE A 135 1.28 8.71 3.89
CA ILE A 135 1.37 8.38 5.32
C ILE A 135 0.83 9.52 6.20
N ASN A 136 1.10 10.77 5.84
CA ASN A 136 0.58 11.92 6.58
C ASN A 136 -0.96 11.99 6.53
N SER A 137 -1.56 11.70 5.38
CA SER A 137 -3.02 11.60 5.22
C SER A 137 -3.60 10.42 6.01
N LEU A 138 -2.88 9.30 6.08
CA LEU A 138 -3.26 8.14 6.89
C LEU A 138 -3.26 8.48 8.40
N ILE A 139 -2.20 9.13 8.88
CA ILE A 139 -2.11 9.61 10.27
C ILE A 139 -3.29 10.56 10.58
N ALA A 140 -3.55 11.53 9.69
CA ALA A 140 -4.64 12.47 9.86
C ALA A 140 -6.01 11.77 9.91
N ALA A 141 -6.22 10.75 9.07
CA ALA A 141 -7.46 9.97 9.06
C ALA A 141 -7.68 9.19 10.36
N PHE A 142 -6.61 8.60 10.93
CA PHE A 142 -6.67 7.88 12.21
C PHE A 142 -6.90 8.82 13.39
N ASN A 143 -6.19 9.95 13.46
CA ASN A 143 -6.34 10.89 14.57
C ASN A 143 -7.74 11.50 14.59
N ALA A 144 -8.31 11.75 13.41
CA ALA A 144 -9.68 12.21 13.27
C ALA A 144 -10.74 11.10 13.53
N SER A 145 -10.35 9.84 13.71
CA SER A 145 -11.24 8.75 14.13
C SER A 145 -11.27 8.58 15.65
N GLN A 146 -10.17 8.86 16.33
CA GLN A 146 -10.06 8.71 17.79
C GLN A 146 -10.43 9.99 18.57
N SER A 147 -10.99 11.01 17.89
CA SER A 147 -11.26 12.33 18.48
C SER A 147 -10.04 12.95 19.18
N VAL A 148 -8.82 12.59 18.75
CA VAL A 148 -7.59 13.08 19.33
C VAL A 148 -7.32 14.46 18.75
N THR A 149 -7.28 15.48 19.60
CA THR A 149 -6.81 16.82 19.22
C THR A 149 -5.31 16.77 18.99
N GLU A 150 -4.91 16.97 17.73
CA GLU A 150 -3.53 16.93 17.31
C GLU A 150 -2.75 18.10 17.93
N ARG A 151 -1.93 17.85 18.96
CA ARG A 151 -1.07 18.87 19.59
C ARG A 151 0.28 19.07 18.88
N ARG A 152 0.58 18.25 17.86
CA ARG A 152 1.88 18.24 17.15
C ARG A 152 1.91 19.28 16.04
N ASN A 153 3.05 19.97 15.92
CA ASN A 153 3.27 20.92 14.83
C ASN A 153 3.36 20.19 13.47
N MET A 154 3.01 20.88 12.39
CA MET A 154 3.00 20.31 11.03
C MET A 154 4.36 19.71 10.62
N LEU A 155 5.48 20.33 11.05
CA LEU A 155 6.83 19.81 10.83
C LEU A 155 7.09 18.50 11.59
N GLN A 156 6.67 18.40 12.85
CA GLN A 156 6.83 17.17 13.65
C GLN A 156 6.04 16.01 13.03
N ARG A 157 4.81 16.27 12.58
CA ARG A 157 3.97 15.27 11.90
C ARG A 157 4.61 14.81 10.58
N ARG A 158 5.19 15.74 9.83
CA ARG A 158 5.91 15.42 8.59
C ARG A 158 7.18 14.61 8.86
N GLY A 159 7.95 14.94 9.89
CA GLY A 159 9.12 14.15 10.31
C GLY A 159 8.76 12.71 10.66
N ILE A 160 7.68 12.49 11.41
CA ILE A 160 7.18 11.13 11.72
C ILE A 160 6.75 10.39 10.45
N SER A 161 6.10 11.09 9.51
CA SER A 161 5.68 10.49 8.23
C SER A 161 6.88 10.05 7.40
N ILE A 162 7.93 10.87 7.31
CA ILE A 162 9.19 10.52 6.63
C ILE A 162 9.85 9.32 7.31
N LEU A 163 9.95 9.33 8.65
CA LEU A 163 10.50 8.22 9.43
C LEU A 163 9.77 6.90 9.12
N LEU A 164 8.43 6.93 9.11
CA LEU A 164 7.61 5.76 8.79
C LEU A 164 7.83 5.28 7.35
N VAL A 165 7.93 6.19 6.38
CA VAL A 165 8.22 5.81 4.99
C VAL A 165 9.60 5.15 4.89
N ILE A 166 10.62 5.72 5.51
CA ILE A 166 11.98 5.15 5.54
C ILE A 166 11.97 3.78 6.22
N LEU A 167 11.33 3.65 7.39
CA LEU A 167 11.20 2.39 8.11
C LEU A 167 10.52 1.31 7.27
N LEU A 168 9.38 1.63 6.65
CA LEU A 168 8.65 0.71 5.78
C LEU A 168 9.49 0.31 4.57
N SER A 169 10.22 1.26 3.97
CA SER A 169 11.09 1.00 2.82
C SER A 169 12.27 0.11 3.21
N LEU A 170 12.86 0.32 4.38
CA LEU A 170 13.92 -0.51 4.93
C LEU A 170 13.41 -1.93 5.22
N LEU A 171 12.27 -2.07 5.89
CA LEU A 171 11.65 -3.37 6.17
C LEU A 171 11.35 -4.14 4.86
N LEU A 172 10.83 -3.45 3.85
CA LEU A 172 10.55 -4.05 2.55
C LEU A 172 11.84 -4.46 1.83
N THR A 173 12.89 -3.64 1.90
CA THR A 173 14.20 -3.98 1.32
C THR A 173 14.82 -5.18 2.02
N LEU A 174 14.75 -5.25 3.36
CA LEU A 174 15.22 -6.39 4.14
C LEU A 174 14.40 -7.66 3.82
N ALA A 175 13.09 -7.54 3.66
CA ALA A 175 12.24 -8.66 3.28
C ALA A 175 12.62 -9.22 1.91
N ILE A 176 12.78 -8.36 0.90
CA ILE A 176 13.21 -8.77 -0.45
C ILE A 176 14.63 -9.37 -0.41
N GLY A 177 15.55 -8.73 0.32
CA GLY A 177 16.92 -9.22 0.50
C GLY A 177 16.95 -10.61 1.16
N SER A 178 16.10 -10.85 2.16
CA SER A 178 15.96 -12.14 2.82
C SER A 178 15.42 -13.22 1.86
N LEU A 179 14.45 -12.89 0.99
CA LEU A 179 13.96 -13.80 -0.03
C LEU A 179 15.06 -14.21 -1.02
N ILE A 180 15.86 -13.25 -1.50
CA ILE A 180 16.98 -13.52 -2.42
C ILE A 180 18.06 -14.37 -1.72
N PHE A 181 18.39 -14.03 -0.47
CA PHE A 181 19.36 -14.78 0.33
C PHE A 181 18.90 -16.23 0.54
N SER A 182 17.62 -16.44 0.83
CA SER A 182 17.02 -17.77 0.99
C SER A 182 17.18 -18.61 -0.29
N GLN A 183 16.88 -18.04 -1.46
CA GLN A 183 17.06 -18.75 -2.74
C GLN A 183 18.52 -19.10 -3.01
N LYS A 184 19.46 -18.16 -2.79
CA LYS A 184 20.89 -18.40 -3.02
C LYS A 184 21.46 -19.45 -2.08
N THR A 185 21.08 -19.42 -0.81
CA THR A 185 21.54 -20.40 0.19
C THR A 185 21.00 -21.78 -0.11
N PHE A 186 19.72 -21.91 -0.50
CA PHE A 186 19.13 -23.19 -0.89
C PHE A 186 19.85 -23.79 -2.11
N THR A 187 20.08 -23.00 -3.16
CA THR A 187 20.83 -23.45 -4.35
C THR A 187 22.26 -23.85 -4.01
N TYR A 188 22.94 -23.10 -3.13
CA TYR A 188 24.30 -23.43 -2.68
C TYR A 188 24.36 -24.75 -1.90
N LEU A 189 23.38 -25.00 -1.03
CA LEU A 189 23.28 -26.22 -0.23
C LEU A 189 23.00 -27.46 -1.09
N ILE A 190 22.16 -27.34 -2.11
CA ILE A 190 21.92 -28.41 -3.11
C ILE A 190 23.20 -28.69 -3.89
N LEU A 191 23.89 -27.65 -4.37
CA LEU A 191 25.13 -27.80 -5.16
C LEU A 191 26.26 -28.49 -4.38
N HIS A 192 26.28 -28.38 -3.05
CA HIS A 192 27.29 -29.04 -2.19
C HIS A 192 26.79 -30.36 -1.56
N GLU A 193 25.66 -30.90 -2.03
CA GLU A 193 25.05 -32.15 -1.54
C GLU A 193 24.78 -32.18 -0.01
N ILE A 194 24.70 -31.02 0.64
CA ILE A 194 24.41 -30.94 2.08
C ILE A 194 22.95 -31.31 2.36
N ILE A 195 22.08 -31.09 1.36
CA ILE A 195 20.64 -31.37 1.42
C ILE A 195 20.22 -31.93 0.05
N LYS A 196 19.44 -33.01 0.01
CA LYS A 196 18.85 -33.60 -1.21
C LYS A 196 17.67 -32.80 -1.72
#